data_AF-A0A6C0HDZ3-F1
#
_entry.id   AF-A0A6C0HDZ3-F1
#
_cell.length_a   1.000
_cell.length_b   1.000
_cell.length_c   1.000
_cell.angle_alpha   90.00
_cell.angle_beta   90.00
_cell.angle_gamma   90.00
#
_symmetry.space_group_name_H-M   'P 1'
#
loop_
_entity.id
_entity.type
_entity.pdbx_description
1 polymer ?
#
loop_
_entity_poly.entity_id
_entity_poly.type
_entity_poly.pdbx_seq_one_letter_code
_entity_poly.pdbx_strand_id
1 'polypeptide(L)'
;MDLECEFCKKCFSTKSNLSLHKKTTKRCLKIQDDLKNNQENNTFVCSYCNKNFSLKHHLESHISICKDKKELNKKETLEQLLLLKDELLKHEEERRKEKMEYELLQIRYKDLEKQNEKLKSELEKEKKRTAKTIYNIKVQNIVNQLPAMTNENIKGSFLEHVNSDSMSKGANRFIMDFTNMAKEYSVIADMSRGKIIAKDEKGEKVDLQFESFVKSLFKICEEQGLQLTEEALKELKDKETDTIFDNLNIKRTNEIYDIQHAFRESAQDRDHKILNEVVSRLKKQGKLISK
;
A
#
# COMPACT_ATOMS: atom_id res chain seq x y z
N MET A 1 112.58 -40.13 -29.27
CA MET A 1 111.91 -38.84 -29.01
C MET A 1 111.87 -38.68 -27.50
N ASP A 2 112.60 -37.71 -26.96
CA ASP A 2 112.59 -37.44 -25.53
C ASP A 2 111.33 -36.63 -25.17
N LEU A 3 110.68 -36.99 -24.06
CA LEU A 3 109.45 -36.35 -23.58
C LEU A 3 109.80 -35.31 -22.50
N GLU A 4 109.57 -34.03 -22.80
CA GLU A 4 109.95 -32.93 -21.91
C GLU A 4 108.82 -32.52 -20.96
N CYS A 5 109.16 -32.22 -19.70
CA CYS A 5 108.22 -31.66 -18.73
C CYS A 5 107.95 -30.17 -18.99
N GLU A 6 106.69 -29.82 -19.20
CA GLU A 6 106.29 -28.42 -19.44
C GLU A 6 106.61 -27.46 -18.28
N PHE A 7 106.67 -27.97 -17.04
CA PHE A 7 106.89 -27.15 -15.84
C PHE A 7 108.37 -26.93 -15.50
N CYS A 8 109.22 -27.95 -15.64
CA CYS A 8 110.63 -27.86 -15.24
C CYS A 8 111.64 -28.17 -16.36
N LYS A 9 111.15 -28.40 -17.59
CA LYS A 9 111.96 -28.63 -18.80
C LYS A 9 112.91 -29.83 -18.72
N LYS A 10 112.63 -30.78 -17.82
CA LYS A 10 113.38 -32.04 -17.70
C LYS A 10 112.86 -33.08 -18.69
N CYS A 11 113.77 -33.77 -19.38
CA CYS A 11 113.46 -34.81 -20.36
C CYS A 11 113.34 -36.20 -19.74
N PHE A 12 112.43 -37.02 -20.29
CA PHE A 12 112.13 -38.38 -19.84
C PHE A 12 112.03 -39.32 -21.04
N SER A 13 112.50 -40.56 -20.86
CA SER A 13 112.47 -41.60 -21.88
C SER A 13 111.08 -42.24 -22.07
N THR A 14 110.17 -42.10 -21.11
CA THR A 14 108.83 -42.71 -21.16
C THR A 14 107.73 -41.76 -20.65
N LYS A 15 106.52 -41.90 -21.21
CA LYS A 15 105.33 -41.09 -20.85
C LYS A 15 104.90 -41.33 -19.39
N SER A 16 105.06 -42.56 -18.90
CA SER A 16 104.74 -42.93 -17.51
C SER A 16 105.64 -42.18 -16.52
N ASN A 17 106.95 -42.10 -16.80
CA ASN A 17 107.90 -41.38 -15.94
C ASN A 17 107.63 -39.87 -15.96
N LEU A 18 107.33 -39.29 -17.12
CA LEU A 18 106.91 -37.90 -17.23
C LEU A 18 105.63 -37.61 -16.42
N SER A 19 104.62 -38.50 -16.51
CA SER A 19 103.35 -38.36 -15.77
C SER A 19 103.56 -38.45 -14.26
N LEU A 20 104.34 -39.44 -13.80
CA LEU A 20 104.70 -39.58 -12.38
C LEU A 20 105.46 -38.34 -11.91
N HIS A 21 106.44 -37.88 -12.67
CA HIS A 21 107.22 -36.68 -12.37
C HIS A 21 106.34 -35.43 -12.22
N LYS A 22 105.36 -35.22 -13.11
CA LYS A 22 104.39 -34.12 -13.02
C LYS A 22 103.56 -34.18 -11.72
N LYS A 23 103.27 -35.38 -11.19
CA LYS A 23 102.44 -35.58 -9.99
C LYS A 23 103.22 -35.59 -8.67
N THR A 24 104.50 -35.95 -8.67
CA THR A 24 105.26 -36.19 -7.42
C THR A 24 106.36 -35.16 -7.18
N THR A 25 106.86 -34.49 -8.22
CA THR A 25 108.02 -33.60 -8.06
C THR A 25 107.58 -32.28 -7.46
N LYS A 26 108.06 -31.99 -6.24
CA LYS A 26 107.77 -30.75 -5.49
C LYS A 26 107.89 -29.47 -6.32
N ARG A 27 108.92 -29.36 -7.17
CA ARG A 27 109.12 -28.18 -8.04
C ARG A 27 108.01 -28.01 -9.08
N CYS A 28 107.57 -29.10 -9.71
CA CYS A 28 106.50 -29.07 -10.71
C CYS A 28 105.13 -28.82 -10.06
N LEU A 29 104.88 -29.41 -8.88
CA LEU A 29 103.68 -29.15 -8.09
C LEU A 29 103.60 -27.68 -7.67
N LYS A 30 104.73 -27.09 -7.21
CA LYS A 30 104.76 -25.67 -6.85
C LYS A 30 104.46 -24.76 -8.03
N ILE A 31 105.01 -25.05 -9.21
CA ILE A 31 104.71 -24.28 -10.44
C ILE A 31 103.25 -24.48 -10.88
N GLN A 32 102.69 -25.68 -10.74
CA GLN A 32 101.26 -25.93 -11.00
C GLN A 32 100.36 -25.17 -10.03
N ASP A 33 100.71 -25.14 -8.75
CA ASP A 33 99.97 -24.40 -7.73
C ASP A 33 100.09 -22.89 -7.95
N ASP A 34 101.28 -22.38 -8.29
CA ASP A 34 101.51 -20.97 -8.61
C ASP A 34 100.75 -20.55 -9.89
N LEU A 35 100.63 -21.43 -10.88
CA LEU A 35 99.83 -21.18 -12.09
C LEU A 35 98.32 -21.24 -11.82
N LYS A 36 97.86 -22.15 -10.95
CA LYS A 36 96.45 -22.21 -10.50
C LYS A 36 96.05 -21.01 -9.65
N ASN A 37 96.96 -20.52 -8.81
CA ASN A 37 96.71 -19.36 -7.95
C ASN A 37 96.77 -18.02 -8.70
N ASN A 38 97.46 -17.98 -9.86
CA ASN A 38 97.51 -16.80 -10.74
C ASN A 38 96.39 -16.76 -11.80
N GLN A 39 95.65 -17.86 -12.00
CA GLN A 39 94.40 -17.84 -12.75
C GLN A 39 93.33 -17.21 -11.84
N GLU A 40 93.06 -15.92 -12.07
CA GLU A 40 91.99 -15.10 -11.46
C GLU A 40 91.28 -15.79 -10.29
N ASN A 41 91.73 -15.50 -9.07
CA ASN A 41 91.05 -15.92 -7.85
C ASN A 41 89.56 -15.55 -7.97
N ASN A 42 88.73 -16.52 -8.34
CA ASN A 42 87.27 -16.43 -8.33
C ASN A 42 86.83 -16.36 -6.87
N THR A 43 87.10 -15.23 -6.22
CA THR A 43 86.63 -14.93 -4.87
C THR A 43 85.14 -14.69 -4.95
N PHE A 44 84.38 -15.49 -4.22
CA PHE A 44 82.94 -15.31 -4.08
C PHE A 44 82.70 -14.21 -3.04
N VAL A 45 82.11 -13.08 -3.45
CA VAL A 45 81.88 -11.93 -2.58
C VAL A 45 80.44 -11.91 -2.08
N CYS A 46 80.24 -11.69 -0.79
CA CYS A 46 78.91 -11.50 -0.22
C CYS A 46 78.34 -10.13 -0.60
N SER A 47 77.18 -10.11 -1.25
CA SER A 47 76.51 -8.87 -1.69
C SER A 47 76.02 -7.95 -0.56
N TYR A 48 75.97 -8.46 0.69
CA TYR A 48 75.44 -7.72 1.84
C TYR A 48 76.54 -7.09 2.71
N CYS A 49 77.71 -7.73 2.80
CA CYS A 49 78.79 -7.31 3.70
C CYS A 49 80.17 -7.19 3.00
N ASN A 50 80.22 -7.49 1.70
CA ASN A 50 81.41 -7.48 0.85
C ASN A 50 82.57 -8.37 1.35
N LYS A 51 82.30 -9.38 2.18
CA LYS A 51 83.31 -10.38 2.58
C LYS A 51 83.60 -11.35 1.44
N ASN A 52 84.88 -11.67 1.26
CA ASN A 52 85.38 -12.59 0.25
C ASN A 52 85.46 -14.02 0.78
N PHE A 53 85.11 -14.99 -0.05
CA PHE A 53 85.16 -16.42 0.26
C PHE A 53 85.87 -17.18 -0.87
N SER A 54 86.69 -18.16 -0.50
CA SER A 54 87.42 -18.99 -1.46
C SER A 54 86.56 -20.04 -2.16
N LEU A 55 85.39 -20.39 -1.58
CA LEU A 55 84.48 -21.42 -2.09
C LEU A 55 83.03 -20.95 -2.01
N LYS A 56 82.22 -21.29 -3.04
CA LYS A 56 80.82 -20.89 -3.17
C LYS A 56 79.93 -21.34 -1.99
N HIS A 57 80.07 -22.57 -1.53
CA HIS A 57 79.22 -23.11 -0.45
C HIS A 57 79.46 -22.42 0.91
N HIS A 58 80.66 -21.86 1.13
CA HIS A 58 80.95 -21.03 2.30
C HIS A 58 80.26 -19.67 2.20
N LEU A 59 80.19 -19.08 1.01
CA LEU A 59 79.40 -17.87 0.77
C LEU A 59 77.91 -18.13 1.02
N GLU A 60 77.34 -19.21 0.49
CA GLU A 60 75.93 -19.56 0.69
C GLU A 60 75.60 -19.76 2.18
N SER A 61 76.46 -20.48 2.91
CA SER A 61 76.34 -20.65 4.35
C SER A 61 76.48 -19.33 5.10
N HIS A 62 77.38 -18.43 4.66
CA HIS A 62 77.52 -17.11 5.24
C HIS A 62 76.28 -16.24 5.02
N ILE A 63 75.68 -16.25 3.82
CA ILE A 63 74.49 -15.45 3.48
C ILE A 63 73.33 -15.73 4.44
N SER A 64 73.14 -16.96 4.91
CA SER A 64 72.05 -17.31 5.84
C SER A 64 72.26 -16.74 7.25
N ILE A 65 73.52 -16.58 7.69
CA ILE A 65 73.89 -16.04 9.01
C ILE A 65 74.40 -14.59 8.97
N CYS A 66 74.48 -14.00 7.77
CA CYS A 66 75.03 -12.67 7.55
C CYS A 66 74.23 -11.64 8.35
N LYS A 67 74.91 -10.90 9.23
CA LYS A 67 74.28 -9.86 10.07
C LYS A 67 73.73 -8.72 9.22
N ASP A 68 74.48 -8.26 8.22
CA ASP A 68 74.08 -7.14 7.36
C ASP A 68 72.85 -7.48 6.52
N LYS A 69 72.74 -8.72 6.02
CA LYS A 69 71.52 -9.23 5.39
C LYS A 69 70.33 -9.19 6.35
N LYS A 70 70.51 -9.68 7.59
CA LYS A 70 69.44 -9.69 8.60
C LYS A 70 68.99 -8.28 8.96
N GLU A 71 69.92 -7.34 9.10
CA GLU A 71 69.60 -5.94 9.39
C GLU A 71 68.90 -5.24 8.23
N LEU A 72 69.30 -5.52 6.98
CA LEU A 72 68.59 -5.03 5.79
C LEU A 72 67.15 -5.55 5.75
N ASN A 73 66.96 -6.87 5.90
CA ASN A 73 65.63 -7.48 5.92
C ASN A 73 64.75 -6.91 7.03
N LYS A 74 65.31 -6.64 8.22
CA LYS A 74 64.57 -6.01 9.33
C LYS A 74 64.11 -4.60 8.97
N LYS A 75 64.95 -3.80 8.31
CA LYS A 75 64.59 -2.45 7.86
C LYS A 75 63.47 -2.49 6.83
N GLU A 76 63.59 -3.35 5.82
CA GLU A 76 62.54 -3.56 4.81
C GLU A 76 61.22 -4.02 5.46
N THR A 77 61.29 -4.96 6.41
CA THR A 77 60.13 -5.42 7.17
C THR A 77 59.50 -4.28 7.98
N LEU A 78 60.32 -3.45 8.63
CA LEU A 78 59.84 -2.31 9.41
C LEU A 78 59.15 -1.27 8.52
N GLU A 79 59.72 -0.98 7.35
CA GLU A 79 59.14 -0.06 6.37
C GLU A 79 57.78 -0.57 5.86
N GLN A 80 57.69 -1.86 5.55
CA GLN A 80 56.41 -2.50 5.18
C GLN A 80 55.38 -2.43 6.32
N LEU A 81 55.79 -2.65 7.57
CA LEU A 81 54.91 -2.56 8.72
C LEU A 81 54.40 -1.14 8.96
N LEU A 82 55.24 -0.12 8.73
CA LEU A 82 54.83 1.29 8.82
C LEU A 82 53.80 1.63 7.75
N LEU A 83 54.03 1.21 6.50
CA LEU A 83 53.08 1.42 5.41
C LEU A 83 51.72 0.76 5.71
N LEU A 84 51.74 -0.50 6.15
CA LEU A 84 50.52 -1.23 6.47
C LEU A 84 49.76 -0.60 7.65
N LYS A 85 50.47 -0.03 8.62
CA LYS A 85 49.87 0.69 9.74
C LYS A 85 49.13 1.95 9.27
N ASP A 86 49.72 2.71 8.35
CA ASP A 86 49.10 3.91 7.80
C ASP A 86 47.85 3.58 6.96
N GLU A 87 47.88 2.49 6.20
CA GLU A 87 46.71 1.97 5.48
C GLU A 87 45.60 1.53 6.44
N LEU A 88 45.95 0.85 7.53
CA LEU A 88 44.98 0.43 8.55
C LEU A 88 44.29 1.63 9.20
N LEU A 89 45.06 2.69 9.52
CA LEU A 89 44.51 3.93 10.08
C LEU A 89 43.52 4.61 9.11
N LYS A 90 43.85 4.68 7.82
CA LYS A 90 42.95 5.24 6.80
C LYS A 90 41.64 4.46 6.72
N HIS A 91 41.72 3.13 6.70
CA HIS A 91 40.53 2.28 6.67
C HIS A 91 39.70 2.35 7.96
N GLU A 92 40.33 2.58 9.12
CA GLU A 92 39.60 2.83 10.37
C GLU A 92 38.83 4.16 10.33
N GLU A 93 39.42 5.22 9.78
CA GLU A 93 38.76 6.51 9.60
C GLU A 93 37.58 6.43 8.62
N GLU A 94 37.75 5.72 7.51
CA GLU A 94 36.68 5.49 6.53
C GLU A 94 35.50 4.74 7.15
N ARG A 95 35.76 3.62 7.84
CA ARG A 95 34.72 2.85 8.54
C ARG A 95 33.98 3.71 9.58
N ARG A 96 34.69 4.62 10.25
CA ARG A 96 34.08 5.56 11.20
C ARG A 96 33.15 6.56 10.51
N LYS A 97 33.53 7.08 9.34
CA LYS A 97 32.69 7.99 8.53
C LYS A 97 31.44 7.28 8.04
N GLU A 98 31.59 6.09 7.46
CA GLU A 98 30.47 5.27 6.98
C GLU A 98 29.48 4.94 8.10
N LYS A 99 30.00 4.58 9.29
CA LYS A 99 29.16 4.32 10.46
C LYS A 99 28.33 5.54 10.87
N MET A 100 28.94 6.73 10.88
CA MET A 100 28.25 7.97 11.23
C MET A 100 27.18 8.32 10.18
N GLU A 101 27.47 8.14 8.90
CA GLU A 101 26.51 8.35 7.81
C GLU A 101 25.31 7.40 7.91
N TYR A 102 25.57 6.12 8.21
CA TYR A 102 24.51 5.14 8.44
C TYR A 102 23.60 5.53 9.61
N GLU A 103 24.18 5.98 10.73
CA GLU A 103 23.41 6.45 11.89
C GLU A 103 22.53 7.66 11.54
N LEU A 104 23.03 8.62 10.77
CA LEU A 104 22.25 9.76 10.27
C LEU A 104 21.11 9.32 9.35
N LEU A 105 21.37 8.37 8.45
CA LEU A 105 20.36 7.84 7.55
C LEU A 105 19.22 7.15 8.31
N GLN A 106 19.54 6.42 9.38
CA GLN A 106 18.56 5.78 10.26
C GLN A 106 17.65 6.80 10.97
N ILE A 107 18.20 7.93 11.41
CA ILE A 107 17.42 9.02 12.00
C ILE A 107 16.46 9.61 10.98
N ARG A 108 16.96 9.94 9.78
CA ARG A 108 16.14 10.49 8.68
C ARG A 108 15.01 9.54 8.27
N TYR A 109 15.29 8.24 8.21
CA TYR A 109 14.30 7.23 7.87
C TYR A 109 13.15 7.21 8.90
N LYS A 110 13.47 7.24 10.21
CA LYS A 110 12.44 7.32 11.27
C LYS A 110 11.60 8.59 11.20
N ASP A 111 12.20 9.73 10.84
CA ASP A 111 11.45 10.98 10.69
C ASP A 111 10.50 10.94 9.49
N LEU A 112 10.93 10.34 8.38
CA LEU A 112 10.06 10.11 7.22
C LEU A 112 8.90 9.16 7.53
N GLU A 113 9.14 8.10 8.30
CA GLU A 113 8.06 7.21 8.75
C GLU A 113 7.01 7.96 9.56
N LYS A 114 7.43 8.80 10.53
CA LYS A 114 6.52 9.65 11.31
C LYS A 114 5.74 10.65 10.43
N GLN A 115 6.38 11.24 9.43
CA GLN A 115 5.70 12.14 8.49
C GLN A 115 4.65 11.38 7.65
N ASN A 116 4.99 10.19 7.17
CA ASN A 116 4.09 9.34 6.41
C ASN A 116 2.86 8.91 7.22
N GLU A 117 3.03 8.57 8.50
CA GLU A 117 1.91 8.25 9.39
C GLU A 117 0.96 9.44 9.59
N LYS A 118 1.52 10.64 9.79
CA LYS A 118 0.73 11.89 9.90
C LYS A 118 -0.09 12.12 8.63
N LEU A 119 0.54 12.07 7.45
CA LEU A 119 -0.12 12.26 6.15
C LEU A 119 -1.23 11.23 5.92
N LYS A 120 -1.01 9.96 6.25
CA LYS A 120 -2.07 8.93 6.17
C LYS A 120 -3.28 9.28 7.03
N SER A 121 -3.04 9.75 8.26
CA SER A 121 -4.13 10.13 9.17
C SER A 121 -4.93 11.35 8.68
N GLU A 122 -4.26 12.32 8.05
CA GLU A 122 -4.87 13.51 7.47
C GLU A 122 -5.69 13.14 6.22
N LEU A 123 -5.15 12.29 5.36
CA LEU A 123 -5.83 11.80 4.17
C LEU A 123 -7.14 11.08 4.53
N GLU A 124 -7.15 10.25 5.58
CA GLU A 124 -8.38 9.59 6.04
C GLU A 124 -9.42 10.58 6.60
N LYS A 125 -8.99 11.67 7.24
CA LYS A 125 -9.90 12.74 7.69
C LYS A 125 -10.50 13.47 6.49
N GLU A 126 -9.70 13.78 5.47
CA GLU A 126 -10.16 14.43 4.25
C GLU A 126 -11.12 13.54 3.45
N LYS A 127 -10.84 12.24 3.28
CA LYS A 127 -11.78 11.30 2.64
C LYS A 127 -13.15 11.33 3.29
N LYS A 128 -13.21 11.33 4.64
CA LYS A 128 -14.46 11.42 5.40
C LYS A 128 -15.19 12.75 5.17
N ARG A 129 -14.45 13.87 5.11
CA ARG A 129 -15.00 15.20 4.81
C ARG A 129 -15.59 15.27 3.40
N THR A 130 -14.87 14.76 2.41
CA THR A 130 -15.30 14.73 1.01
C THR A 130 -16.52 13.84 0.82
N ALA A 131 -16.54 12.64 1.41
CA ALA A 131 -17.70 11.75 1.36
C ALA A 131 -18.96 12.41 1.96
N LYS A 132 -18.82 13.08 3.11
CA LYS A 132 -19.92 13.84 3.73
C LYS A 132 -20.42 14.98 2.82
N THR A 133 -19.50 15.68 2.16
CA THR A 133 -19.83 16.79 1.25
C THR A 133 -20.57 16.29 0.02
N ILE A 134 -20.10 15.20 -0.61
CA ILE A 134 -20.76 14.57 -1.76
C ILE A 134 -22.17 14.09 -1.38
N TYR A 135 -22.32 13.46 -0.21
CA TYR A 135 -23.63 13.05 0.29
C TYR A 135 -24.56 14.26 0.44
N ASN A 136 -24.10 15.35 1.06
CA ASN A 136 -24.89 16.56 1.24
C ASN A 136 -25.33 17.18 -0.10
N ILE A 137 -24.44 17.22 -1.09
CA ILE A 137 -24.76 17.71 -2.45
C ILE A 137 -25.81 16.81 -3.10
N LYS A 138 -25.66 15.47 -3.00
CA LYS A 138 -26.63 14.52 -3.53
C LYS A 138 -28.01 14.70 -2.90
N VAL A 139 -28.07 14.85 -1.57
CA VAL A 139 -29.32 15.14 -0.85
C VAL A 139 -29.95 16.42 -1.37
N GLN A 140 -29.17 17.51 -1.46
CA GLN A 140 -29.70 18.80 -1.88
C GLN A 140 -30.24 18.76 -3.31
N ASN A 141 -29.56 18.08 -4.23
CA ASN A 141 -30.01 17.93 -5.61
C ASN A 141 -31.35 17.20 -5.71
N ILE A 142 -31.52 16.10 -4.97
CA ILE A 142 -32.78 15.34 -4.96
C ILE A 142 -33.89 16.19 -4.34
N VAL A 143 -33.62 16.86 -3.21
CA VAL A 143 -34.61 17.73 -2.53
C VAL A 143 -35.02 18.89 -3.43
N ASN A 144 -34.09 19.51 -4.14
CA ASN A 144 -34.38 20.61 -5.07
C ASN A 144 -35.38 20.20 -6.17
N GLN A 145 -35.37 18.93 -6.58
CA GLN A 145 -36.29 18.37 -7.58
C GLN A 145 -37.69 18.03 -7.03
N LEU A 146 -37.89 18.03 -5.71
CA LEU A 146 -39.21 17.76 -5.14
C LEU A 146 -40.17 18.94 -5.37
N PRO A 147 -41.45 18.68 -5.64
CA PRO A 147 -42.49 19.71 -5.62
C PRO A 147 -42.75 20.20 -4.18
N ALA A 148 -43.21 21.46 -4.05
CA ALA A 148 -43.66 21.99 -2.76
C ALA A 148 -44.99 21.34 -2.35
N MET A 149 -45.16 21.04 -1.06
CA MET A 149 -46.37 20.44 -0.49
C MET A 149 -47.50 21.46 -0.29
N THR A 150 -47.79 22.27 -1.30
CA THR A 150 -48.97 23.12 -1.28
C THR A 150 -50.23 22.26 -1.43
N ASN A 151 -51.33 22.70 -0.83
CA ASN A 151 -52.63 22.02 -0.94
C ASN A 151 -53.04 21.75 -2.39
N GLU A 152 -52.76 22.68 -3.31
CA GLU A 152 -53.09 22.56 -4.74
C GLU A 152 -52.32 21.42 -5.42
N ASN A 153 -50.98 21.40 -5.29
CA ASN A 153 -50.13 20.33 -5.84
C ASN A 153 -50.54 18.95 -5.31
N ILE A 154 -50.73 18.84 -3.99
CA ILE A 154 -51.10 17.57 -3.35
C ILE A 154 -52.46 17.09 -3.82
N LYS A 155 -53.47 17.96 -3.85
CA LYS A 155 -54.81 17.61 -4.35
C LYS A 155 -54.78 17.23 -5.83
N GLY A 156 -54.00 17.93 -6.65
CA GLY A 156 -53.80 17.60 -8.06
C GLY A 156 -53.20 16.21 -8.26
N SER A 157 -52.05 15.94 -7.64
CA SER A 157 -51.39 14.63 -7.72
C SER A 157 -52.25 13.51 -7.10
N PHE A 158 -53.02 13.80 -6.04
CA PHE A 158 -53.97 12.84 -5.48
C PHE A 158 -55.01 12.41 -6.51
N LEU A 159 -55.63 13.34 -7.25
CA LEU A 159 -56.62 13.01 -8.27
C LEU A 159 -56.02 12.33 -9.51
N GLU A 160 -54.74 12.58 -9.81
CA GLU A 160 -54.02 11.87 -10.88
C GLU A 160 -53.76 10.39 -10.54
N HIS A 161 -53.51 10.10 -9.25
CA HIS A 161 -53.16 8.75 -8.79
C HIS A 161 -54.34 7.96 -8.26
N VAL A 162 -55.27 8.62 -7.58
CA VAL A 162 -56.39 8.03 -6.84
C VAL A 162 -57.69 8.52 -7.45
N ASN A 163 -58.49 7.57 -7.94
CA ASN A 163 -59.81 7.82 -8.53
C ASN A 163 -60.85 6.83 -7.99
N SER A 164 -62.10 6.94 -8.45
CA SER A 164 -63.21 6.06 -8.04
C SER A 164 -62.91 4.57 -8.32
N ASP A 165 -62.18 4.25 -9.39
CA ASP A 165 -61.74 2.88 -9.69
C ASP A 165 -60.72 2.37 -8.67
N SER A 166 -59.75 3.20 -8.24
CA SER A 166 -58.83 2.87 -7.15
C SER A 166 -59.56 2.55 -5.85
N MET A 167 -60.64 3.27 -5.55
CA MET A 167 -61.47 3.06 -4.36
C MET A 167 -62.32 1.78 -4.48
N SER A 168 -63.00 1.59 -5.60
CA SER A 168 -63.92 0.45 -5.82
C SER A 168 -63.19 -0.90 -5.93
N LYS A 169 -61.91 -0.90 -6.34
CA LYS A 169 -61.01 -2.07 -6.31
C LYS A 169 -60.54 -2.46 -4.91
N GLY A 170 -60.85 -1.67 -3.89
CA GLY A 170 -60.63 -2.01 -2.48
C GLY A 170 -59.40 -1.38 -1.86
N ALA A 171 -59.26 -1.56 -0.54
CA ALA A 171 -58.29 -0.83 0.29
C ALA A 171 -56.83 -1.01 -0.17
N ASN A 172 -56.47 -2.19 -0.65
CA ASN A 172 -55.11 -2.46 -1.13
C ASN A 172 -54.73 -1.65 -2.38
N ARG A 173 -55.69 -1.43 -3.29
CA ARG A 173 -55.44 -0.64 -4.50
C ARG A 173 -55.29 0.83 -4.14
N PHE A 174 -56.21 1.36 -3.35
CA PHE A 174 -56.10 2.71 -2.77
C PHE A 174 -54.75 2.93 -2.07
N ILE A 175 -54.35 2.03 -1.16
CA ILE A 175 -53.07 2.13 -0.44
C ILE A 175 -51.89 2.21 -1.42
N MET A 176 -51.89 1.41 -2.48
CA MET A 176 -50.81 1.41 -3.46
C MET A 176 -50.75 2.73 -4.23
N ASP A 177 -51.89 3.19 -4.74
CA ASP A 177 -51.99 4.42 -5.53
C ASP A 177 -51.66 5.65 -4.67
N PHE A 178 -52.16 5.71 -3.44
CA PHE A 178 -51.82 6.74 -2.46
C PHE A 178 -50.33 6.73 -2.09
N THR A 179 -49.74 5.54 -1.89
CA THR A 179 -48.30 5.43 -1.62
C THR A 179 -47.47 5.94 -2.79
N ASN A 180 -47.93 5.73 -4.03
CA ASN A 180 -47.23 6.24 -5.22
C ASN A 180 -47.26 7.76 -5.27
N MET A 181 -48.42 8.39 -5.02
CA MET A 181 -48.52 9.84 -4.85
C MET A 181 -47.56 10.34 -3.75
N ALA A 182 -47.56 9.70 -2.58
CA ALA A 182 -46.71 10.12 -1.46
C ALA A 182 -45.20 10.08 -1.79
N LYS A 183 -44.75 9.22 -2.72
CA LYS A 183 -43.33 9.14 -3.18
C LYS A 183 -42.91 10.32 -4.05
N GLU A 184 -43.85 11.09 -4.58
CA GLU A 184 -43.53 12.28 -5.40
C GLU A 184 -43.06 13.44 -4.53
N TYR A 185 -43.56 13.52 -3.30
CA TYR A 185 -43.31 14.61 -2.36
C TYR A 185 -42.27 14.28 -1.29
N SER A 186 -41.78 13.04 -1.25
CA SER A 186 -40.91 12.58 -0.17
C SER A 186 -39.68 11.83 -0.65
N VAL A 187 -38.63 11.96 0.14
CA VAL A 187 -37.39 11.21 0.01
C VAL A 187 -36.98 10.71 1.38
N ILE A 188 -36.58 9.45 1.47
CA ILE A 188 -36.21 8.81 2.72
C ILE A 188 -34.76 9.17 3.05
N ALA A 189 -34.57 9.86 4.18
CA ALA A 189 -33.27 10.28 4.68
C ALA A 189 -32.65 9.24 5.61
N ASP A 190 -33.46 8.63 6.48
CA ASP A 190 -33.02 7.60 7.43
C ASP A 190 -34.15 6.62 7.74
N MET A 191 -34.02 5.41 7.21
CA MET A 191 -34.97 4.30 7.43
C MET A 191 -35.06 3.88 8.89
N SER A 192 -33.92 3.83 9.59
CA SER A 192 -33.86 3.35 10.98
C SER A 192 -34.54 4.31 11.96
N ARG A 193 -34.51 5.61 11.65
CA ARG A 193 -35.06 6.68 12.47
C ARG A 193 -36.41 7.21 11.97
N GLY A 194 -36.98 6.59 10.94
CA GLY A 194 -38.27 7.00 10.40
C GLY A 194 -38.27 8.40 9.75
N LYS A 195 -37.12 8.89 9.27
CA LYS A 195 -37.00 10.26 8.76
C LYS A 195 -37.22 10.36 7.25
N ILE A 196 -38.16 11.20 6.88
CA ILE A 196 -38.42 11.67 5.51
C ILE A 196 -38.01 13.13 5.38
N ILE A 197 -37.50 13.49 4.22
CA ILE A 197 -37.36 14.88 3.78
C ILE A 197 -38.47 15.17 2.77
N ALA A 198 -39.14 16.30 2.95
CA ALA A 198 -40.09 16.87 2.00
C ALA A 198 -39.85 18.38 1.86
N LYS A 199 -40.59 19.03 0.97
CA LYS A 199 -40.68 20.50 0.92
C LYS A 199 -41.99 20.97 1.52
N ASP A 200 -41.95 21.97 2.38
CA ASP A 200 -43.16 22.59 2.92
C ASP A 200 -43.92 23.41 1.86
N GLU A 201 -44.95 24.14 2.30
CA GLU A 201 -45.77 25.01 1.44
C GLU A 201 -44.97 26.15 0.79
N LYS A 202 -43.87 26.59 1.43
CA LYS A 202 -42.98 27.64 0.89
C LYS A 202 -41.88 27.08 0.00
N GLY A 203 -41.81 25.75 -0.14
CA GLY A 203 -40.76 25.06 -0.87
C GLY A 203 -39.47 24.87 -0.05
N GLU A 204 -39.49 25.14 1.24
CA GLU A 204 -38.35 24.95 2.14
C GLU A 204 -38.23 23.49 2.58
N LYS A 205 -36.99 23.03 2.75
CA LYS A 205 -36.71 21.66 3.16
C LYS A 205 -37.16 21.43 4.62
N VAL A 206 -38.00 20.42 4.84
CA VAL A 206 -38.43 19.98 6.16
C VAL A 206 -38.16 18.50 6.40
N ASP A 207 -37.67 18.18 7.60
CA ASP A 207 -37.49 16.80 8.06
C ASP A 207 -38.73 16.37 8.85
N LEU A 208 -39.43 15.34 8.39
CA LEU A 208 -40.67 14.83 8.97
C LEU A 208 -40.52 13.35 9.38
N GLN A 209 -41.36 12.91 10.31
CA GLN A 209 -41.57 11.48 10.56
C GLN A 209 -42.54 10.91 9.52
N PHE A 210 -42.41 9.63 9.16
CA PHE A 210 -43.30 8.98 8.18
C PHE A 210 -44.78 9.18 8.53
N GLU A 211 -45.12 8.96 9.80
CA GLU A 211 -46.48 8.99 10.30
C GLU A 211 -47.05 10.42 10.20
N SER A 212 -46.29 11.43 10.62
CA SER A 212 -46.68 12.85 10.49
C SER A 212 -46.83 13.28 9.04
N PHE A 213 -45.93 12.83 8.16
CA PHE A 213 -45.97 13.14 6.73
C PHE A 213 -47.24 12.55 6.08
N VAL A 214 -47.51 11.27 6.29
CA VAL A 214 -48.69 10.60 5.71
C VAL A 214 -49.98 11.18 6.28
N LYS A 215 -50.07 11.45 7.59
CA LYS A 215 -51.23 12.12 8.20
C LYS A 215 -51.52 13.47 7.53
N SER A 216 -50.48 14.26 7.29
CA SER A 216 -50.61 15.56 6.64
C SER A 216 -51.20 15.42 5.22
N LEU A 217 -50.74 14.44 4.45
CA LEU A 217 -51.31 14.16 3.12
C LEU A 217 -52.78 13.74 3.20
N PHE A 218 -53.14 12.84 4.12
CA PHE A 218 -54.54 12.42 4.31
C PHE A 218 -55.44 13.61 4.68
N LYS A 219 -54.97 14.49 5.55
CA LYS A 219 -55.71 15.69 5.97
C LYS A 219 -55.94 16.66 4.81
N ILE A 220 -54.94 16.87 3.96
CA ILE A 220 -55.05 17.74 2.80
C ILE A 220 -56.03 17.17 1.76
N CYS A 221 -56.03 15.85 1.58
CA CYS A 221 -56.89 15.15 0.61
C CYS A 221 -58.23 14.69 1.18
N GLU A 222 -58.60 15.07 2.41
CA GLU A 222 -59.80 14.54 3.09
C GLU A 222 -61.06 14.73 2.25
N GLU A 223 -61.30 15.96 1.80
CA GLU A 223 -62.50 16.33 1.04
C GLU A 223 -62.60 15.53 -0.28
N GLN A 224 -61.53 15.50 -1.07
CA GLN A 224 -61.48 14.78 -2.35
C GLN A 224 -61.60 13.26 -2.12
N GLY A 225 -60.94 12.74 -1.08
CA GLY A 225 -61.01 11.33 -0.71
C GLY A 225 -62.43 10.89 -0.34
N LEU A 226 -63.13 11.70 0.45
CA LEU A 226 -64.53 11.43 0.82
C LEU A 226 -65.45 11.49 -0.41
N GLN A 227 -65.28 12.47 -1.30
CA GLN A 227 -66.06 12.54 -2.55
C GLN A 227 -65.87 11.30 -3.43
N LEU A 228 -64.62 10.88 -3.66
CA LEU A 228 -64.33 9.67 -4.47
C LEU A 228 -64.89 8.39 -3.84
N THR A 229 -64.89 8.29 -2.51
CA THR A 229 -65.48 7.13 -1.84
C THR A 229 -67.01 7.08 -2.01
N GLU A 230 -67.69 8.23 -2.01
CA GLU A 230 -69.13 8.30 -2.26
C GLU A 230 -69.46 7.94 -3.72
N GLU A 231 -68.66 8.39 -4.67
CA GLU A 231 -68.77 8.00 -6.08
C GLU A 231 -68.59 6.49 -6.26
N ALA A 232 -67.53 5.92 -5.68
CA ALA A 232 -67.28 4.48 -5.74
C ALA A 232 -68.42 3.65 -5.11
N LEU A 233 -69.03 4.12 -4.02
CA LEU A 233 -70.20 3.47 -3.41
C LEU A 233 -71.43 3.53 -4.30
N LYS A 234 -71.66 4.64 -5.02
CA LYS A 234 -72.76 4.75 -6.00
C LYS A 234 -72.54 3.78 -7.16
N GLU A 235 -71.33 3.74 -7.72
CA GLU A 235 -70.97 2.83 -8.82
C GLU A 235 -71.11 1.35 -8.46
N LEU A 236 -70.92 0.98 -7.20
CA LEU A 236 -71.11 -0.40 -6.74
C LEU A 236 -72.60 -0.78 -6.64
N LYS A 237 -73.46 0.15 -6.22
CA LYS A 237 -74.92 -0.06 -6.14
C LYS A 237 -75.54 -0.20 -7.52
N ASP A 238 -75.06 0.58 -8.49
CA ASP A 238 -75.60 0.55 -9.86
C ASP A 238 -75.27 -0.76 -10.62
N LYS A 239 -74.38 -1.61 -10.09
CA LYS A 239 -73.94 -2.89 -10.68
C LYS A 239 -74.63 -4.12 -10.07
N GLU A 240 -75.68 -3.96 -9.25
CA GLU A 240 -76.43 -5.05 -8.62
C GLU A 240 -77.30 -5.82 -9.64
N THR A 241 -76.83 -6.96 -10.14
CA THR A 241 -77.67 -7.90 -10.92
C THR A 241 -77.50 -9.40 -10.60
N ASP A 242 -76.69 -9.84 -9.63
CA ASP A 242 -76.54 -11.29 -9.34
C ASP A 242 -76.09 -11.63 -7.90
N THR A 243 -76.59 -12.73 -7.34
CA THR A 243 -76.39 -13.13 -5.92
C THR A 243 -74.94 -13.44 -5.50
N ILE A 244 -74.04 -13.79 -6.44
CA ILE A 244 -72.59 -13.96 -6.15
C ILE A 244 -71.90 -12.58 -6.06
N PHE A 245 -72.42 -11.56 -6.75
CA PHE A 245 -71.92 -10.19 -6.64
C PHE A 245 -72.17 -9.61 -5.24
N ASP A 246 -73.22 -10.04 -4.54
CA ASP A 246 -73.62 -9.47 -3.24
C ASP A 246 -72.53 -9.62 -2.17
N ASN A 247 -71.95 -10.81 -1.97
CA ASN A 247 -70.91 -11.01 -0.96
C ASN A 247 -69.61 -10.25 -1.27
N LEU A 248 -69.24 -10.16 -2.56
CA LEU A 248 -68.05 -9.43 -2.99
C LEU A 248 -68.25 -7.91 -2.88
N ASN A 249 -69.45 -7.44 -3.21
CA ASN A 249 -69.86 -6.04 -3.07
C ASN A 249 -69.96 -5.62 -1.60
N ILE A 250 -70.46 -6.48 -0.70
CA ILE A 250 -70.44 -6.23 0.75
C ILE A 250 -69.00 -6.05 1.24
N LYS A 251 -68.09 -6.93 0.84
CA LYS A 251 -66.67 -6.82 1.21
C LYS A 251 -66.06 -5.51 0.69
N ARG A 252 -66.25 -5.17 -0.58
CA ARG A 252 -65.74 -3.93 -1.18
C ARG A 252 -66.34 -2.69 -0.52
N THR A 253 -67.63 -2.71 -0.21
CA THR A 253 -68.33 -1.64 0.49
C THR A 253 -67.72 -1.39 1.86
N ASN A 254 -67.45 -2.45 2.63
CA ASN A 254 -66.76 -2.34 3.92
C ASN A 254 -65.34 -1.78 3.76
N GLU A 255 -64.60 -2.22 2.74
CA GLU A 255 -63.26 -1.68 2.46
C GLU A 255 -63.30 -0.18 2.08
N ILE A 256 -64.33 0.29 1.37
CA ILE A 256 -64.51 1.71 1.08
C ILE A 256 -64.85 2.51 2.34
N TYR A 257 -65.71 1.97 3.22
CA TYR A 257 -65.98 2.58 4.53
C TYR A 257 -64.72 2.66 5.41
N ASP A 258 -63.84 1.65 5.36
CA ASP A 258 -62.55 1.70 6.05
C ASP A 258 -61.66 2.84 5.51
N ILE A 259 -61.68 3.09 4.19
CA ILE A 259 -60.96 4.23 3.58
C ILE A 259 -61.56 5.57 4.05
N GLN A 260 -62.89 5.70 4.06
CA GLN A 260 -63.56 6.90 4.59
C GLN A 260 -63.19 7.17 6.04
N HIS A 261 -63.19 6.11 6.86
CA HIS A 261 -62.79 6.18 8.25
C HIS A 261 -61.34 6.63 8.38
N ALA A 262 -60.42 6.12 7.54
CA ALA A 262 -59.02 6.54 7.54
C ALA A 262 -58.84 8.06 7.31
N PHE A 263 -59.61 8.65 6.38
CA PHE A 263 -59.59 10.09 6.15
C PHE A 263 -60.07 10.89 7.37
N ARG A 264 -61.22 10.50 7.94
CA ARG A 264 -61.80 11.16 9.12
C ARG A 264 -60.92 11.05 10.36
N GLU A 265 -60.33 9.88 10.59
CA GLU A 265 -59.38 9.66 11.70
C GLU A 265 -58.14 10.54 11.54
N SER A 266 -57.59 10.63 10.32
CA SER A 266 -56.41 11.46 10.05
C SER A 266 -56.69 12.95 10.22
N ALA A 267 -57.89 13.42 9.89
CA ALA A 267 -58.29 14.81 10.14
C ALA A 267 -58.33 15.16 11.64
N GLN A 268 -58.57 14.15 12.48
CA GLN A 268 -58.55 14.24 13.94
C GLN A 268 -57.18 13.85 14.54
N ASP A 269 -56.13 13.74 13.72
CA ASP A 269 -54.78 13.32 14.09
C ASP A 269 -54.69 11.92 14.74
N ARG A 270 -55.71 11.08 14.56
CA ARG A 270 -55.76 9.70 15.07
C ARG A 270 -55.13 8.72 14.09
N ASP A 271 -54.67 7.59 14.62
CA ASP A 271 -54.06 6.53 13.80
C ASP A 271 -55.12 5.62 13.20
N HIS A 272 -54.86 5.14 11.98
CA HIS A 272 -55.71 4.16 11.30
C HIS A 272 -54.88 3.05 10.66
N LYS A 273 -55.45 1.84 10.56
CA LYS A 273 -54.78 0.68 9.96
C LYS A 273 -54.29 0.96 8.54
N ILE A 274 -55.09 1.65 7.73
CA ILE A 274 -54.73 2.04 6.36
C ILE A 274 -53.52 2.98 6.35
N LEU A 275 -53.47 3.95 7.27
CA LEU A 275 -52.34 4.88 7.38
C LEU A 275 -51.04 4.14 7.71
N ASN A 276 -51.10 3.23 8.68
CA ASN A 276 -49.96 2.40 9.07
C ASN A 276 -49.46 1.52 7.90
N GLU A 277 -50.37 1.02 7.07
CA GLU A 277 -50.02 0.23 5.89
C GLU A 277 -49.39 1.10 4.79
N VAL A 278 -49.89 2.32 4.56
CA VAL A 278 -49.24 3.31 3.67
C VAL A 278 -47.82 3.62 4.17
N VAL A 279 -47.66 3.90 5.46
CA VAL A 279 -46.34 4.14 6.08
C VAL A 279 -45.41 2.94 5.88
N SER A 280 -45.89 1.72 6.15
CA SER A 280 -45.14 0.47 5.97
C SER A 280 -44.68 0.28 4.54
N ARG A 281 -45.55 0.55 3.55
CA ARG A 281 -45.19 0.46 2.14
C ARG A 281 -44.25 1.57 1.69
N LEU A 282 -44.43 2.79 2.18
CA LEU A 282 -43.54 3.90 1.89
C LEU A 282 -42.12 3.61 2.42
N LYS A 283 -42.01 3.05 3.62
CA LYS A 283 -40.74 2.54 4.19
C LYS A 283 -40.07 1.51 3.27
N LYS A 284 -40.83 0.61 2.65
CA LYS A 284 -40.27 -0.44 1.77
C LYS A 284 -39.93 0.04 0.35
N GLN A 285 -40.67 1.02 -0.16
CA GLN A 285 -40.66 1.37 -1.59
C GLN A 285 -40.28 2.83 -1.89
N GLY A 286 -40.04 3.65 -0.87
CA GLY A 286 -39.71 5.06 -1.06
C GLY A 286 -38.31 5.28 -1.63
N LYS A 287 -38.09 6.49 -2.16
CA LYS A 287 -36.80 6.89 -2.73
C LYS A 287 -35.78 7.05 -1.61
N LEU A 288 -34.85 6.10 -1.47
CA LEU A 288 -33.82 6.13 -0.45
C LEU A 288 -32.59 6.94 -0.90
N ILE A 289 -32.14 7.89 -0.09
CA ILE A 289 -30.83 8.51 -0.30
C ILE A 289 -29.77 7.59 0.30
N SER A 290 -29.12 6.80 -0.56
CA SER A 290 -27.97 6.00 -0.12
C SER A 290 -26.85 6.91 0.40
N LYS A 291 -26.34 6.59 1.59
CA LYS A 291 -25.08 7.14 2.12
C LYS A 291 -23.88 6.62 1.36
#